data_AF-A0A183V6H0-F1
#
_entry.id   AF-A0A183V6H0-F1
#
_cell.length_a   1.000
_cell.length_b   1.000
_cell.length_c   1.000
_cell.angle_alpha   90.00
_cell.angle_beta   90.00
_cell.angle_gamma   90.00
#
_symmetry.space_group_name_H-M   'P 1'
#
loop_
_entity.id
_entity.type
_entity.pdbx_description
1 polymer ?
#
loop_
_entity_poly.entity_id
_entity_poly.type
_entity_poly.pdbx_seq_one_letter_code
_entity_poly.pdbx_strand_id
1 'polypeptide(L)'
;MRAVSVLVLGNDVLTTVIGLSANIFVIVLCFKAKTIDSMKARIFIGWRASVDFTMAVVYTALQLGLTVNNSYITVLIYGPAAEFPTTVLKGLCTLLLFLFNLDLVSLSISIVYRYSIICGHSKIQLLFKPRNLPILVATITVVAASFASMMQSFFTYSRSNLTNGPLNFMGTPIQVGLPDKGFLPLVFSTIPMLAFISLMVAPKETDFYGTIILAILNWQPCVYPMISLISIRPFRHHMTKLFRRHTALIVISKRPSAPQ
;
A
#
# COMPACT_ATOMS: atom_id res chain seq x y z
N MET A 1 12.59 -4.46 23.08
CA MET A 1 12.34 -5.24 21.85
C MET A 1 10.94 -5.85 21.77
N ARG A 2 10.47 -6.70 22.71
CA ARG A 2 9.10 -7.29 22.64
C ARG A 2 7.96 -6.27 22.47
N ALA A 3 7.98 -5.15 23.20
CA ALA A 3 6.95 -4.11 23.09
C ALA A 3 6.90 -3.47 21.69
N VAL A 4 8.06 -3.26 21.05
CA VAL A 4 8.14 -2.69 19.69
C VAL A 4 7.59 -3.68 18.66
N SER A 5 7.94 -4.96 18.77
CA SER A 5 7.41 -6.01 17.89
C SER A 5 5.88 -6.14 18.01
N VAL A 6 5.32 -6.02 19.22
CA VAL A 6 3.86 -6.03 19.44
C VAL A 6 3.19 -4.78 18.83
N LEU A 7 3.82 -3.61 18.93
CA LEU A 7 3.30 -2.38 18.31
C LEU A 7 3.28 -2.46 16.78
N VAL A 8 4.33 -3.04 16.17
CA VAL A 8 4.40 -3.25 14.72
C VAL A 8 3.31 -4.21 14.27
N LEU A 9 3.14 -5.33 14.97
CA LEU A 9 2.07 -6.26 14.68
C LEU A 9 0.69 -5.61 14.81
N GLY A 10 0.47 -4.83 15.87
CA GLY A 10 -0.77 -4.07 16.06
C GLY A 10 -1.03 -3.10 14.91
N ASN A 11 0.01 -2.41 14.43
CA ASN A 11 -0.07 -1.53 13.27
C ASN A 11 -0.39 -2.31 11.98
N ASP A 12 0.23 -3.46 11.75
CA ASP A 12 0.01 -4.29 10.56
C ASP A 12 -1.41 -4.84 10.50
N VAL A 13 -1.94 -5.28 11.65
CA VAL A 13 -3.34 -5.71 11.76
C VAL A 13 -4.29 -4.54 11.52
N LEU A 14 -4.01 -3.38 12.14
CA LEU A 14 -4.85 -2.19 11.98
C LEU A 14 -4.88 -1.70 10.52
N THR A 15 -3.71 -1.58 9.88
CA THR A 15 -3.57 -1.19 8.47
C THR A 15 -4.20 -2.20 7.54
N THR A 16 -4.13 -3.50 7.85
CA THR A 16 -4.86 -4.54 7.11
C THR A 16 -6.37 -4.30 7.17
N VAL A 17 -6.94 -4.16 8.37
CA VAL A 17 -8.39 -3.98 8.54
C VAL A 17 -8.87 -2.71 7.86
N ILE A 18 -8.17 -1.59 8.07
CA ILE A 18 -8.51 -0.30 7.44
C ILE A 18 -8.34 -0.38 5.93
N GLY A 19 -7.22 -0.88 5.44
CA GLY A 19 -6.90 -0.98 4.02
C GLY A 19 -7.92 -1.82 3.25
N LEU A 20 -8.27 -3.01 3.76
CA LEU A 20 -9.26 -3.86 3.11
C LEU A 20 -10.66 -3.23 3.13
N SER A 21 -11.12 -2.78 4.31
CA SER A 21 -12.47 -2.25 4.47
C SER A 21 -12.69 -0.94 3.69
N ALA A 22 -11.75 0.01 3.77
CA ALA A 22 -11.86 1.30 3.10
C ALA A 22 -11.82 1.14 1.57
N ASN A 23 -10.92 0.29 1.05
CA ASN A 23 -10.84 0.06 -0.40
C ASN A 23 -12.08 -0.67 -0.95
N ILE A 24 -12.57 -1.73 -0.26
CA ILE A 24 -13.83 -2.39 -0.65
C ILE A 24 -14.98 -1.38 -0.68
N PHE A 25 -15.06 -0.52 0.33
CA PHE A 25 -16.13 0.47 0.42
C PHE A 25 -16.07 1.49 -0.72
N VAL A 26 -14.87 1.99 -1.07
CA VAL A 26 -14.67 2.86 -2.24
C VAL A 26 -15.07 2.15 -3.54
N ILE A 27 -14.67 0.89 -3.73
CA ILE A 27 -15.02 0.10 -4.91
C ILE A 27 -16.55 -0.02 -5.03
N VAL A 28 -17.24 -0.40 -3.95
CA VAL A 28 -18.71 -0.50 -3.90
C VAL A 28 -19.37 0.85 -4.21
N LEU A 29 -18.86 1.95 -3.66
CA LEU A 29 -19.37 3.29 -3.93
C LEU A 29 -19.14 3.71 -5.38
N CYS A 30 -18.03 3.32 -6.02
CA CYS A 30 -17.81 3.54 -7.45
C CYS A 30 -18.88 2.87 -8.32
N PHE A 31 -19.46 1.74 -7.89
CA PHE A 31 -20.58 1.10 -8.58
C PHE A 31 -21.94 1.73 -8.23
N LYS A 32 -22.17 2.10 -6.97
CA LYS A 32 -23.48 2.60 -6.48
C LYS A 32 -23.71 4.11 -6.73
N ALA A 33 -22.68 4.94 -6.66
CA ALA A 33 -22.80 6.38 -6.81
C ALA A 33 -22.90 6.76 -8.31
N LYS A 34 -24.10 6.67 -8.87
CA LYS A 34 -24.42 7.19 -10.22
C LYS A 34 -24.26 8.71 -10.35
N THR A 35 -24.06 9.42 -9.23
CA THR A 35 -23.96 10.90 -9.13
C THR A 35 -22.55 11.45 -9.28
N ILE A 36 -21.53 10.64 -9.57
CA ILE A 36 -20.22 11.16 -9.96
C ILE A 36 -20.32 11.55 -11.45
N ASP A 37 -20.21 12.85 -11.72
CA ASP A 37 -20.47 13.48 -13.02
C ASP A 37 -19.66 12.95 -14.22
N SER A 38 -18.60 12.17 -13.99
CA SER A 38 -17.87 11.51 -15.07
C SER A 38 -17.61 10.03 -14.81
N MET A 39 -18.05 9.19 -15.74
CA MET A 39 -17.75 7.75 -15.79
C MET A 39 -16.24 7.48 -15.74
N LYS A 40 -15.44 8.35 -16.36
CA LYS A 40 -13.97 8.26 -16.36
C LYS A 40 -13.37 8.39 -14.96
N ALA A 41 -13.84 9.35 -14.16
CA ALA A 41 -13.36 9.50 -12.79
C ALA A 41 -13.73 8.29 -11.92
N ARG A 42 -14.94 7.73 -12.09
CA ARG A 42 -15.37 6.52 -11.36
C ARG A 42 -14.48 5.31 -11.65
N ILE A 43 -14.20 5.06 -12.94
CA ILE A 43 -13.35 3.95 -13.36
C ILE A 43 -11.94 4.15 -12.80
N PHE A 44 -11.39 5.36 -12.87
CA PHE A 44 -10.07 5.66 -12.33
C PHE A 44 -9.97 5.45 -10.82
N ILE A 45 -10.93 5.98 -10.04
CA ILE A 45 -10.97 5.81 -8.58
C ILE A 45 -11.15 4.34 -8.22
N GLY A 46 -12.02 3.62 -8.93
CA GLY A 46 -12.25 2.18 -8.71
C GLY A 46 -11.01 1.34 -9.01
N TRP A 47 -10.33 1.62 -10.12
CA TRP A 47 -9.05 0.99 -10.46
C TRP A 47 -8.01 1.23 -9.37
N ARG A 48 -7.85 2.48 -8.94
CA ARG A 48 -6.89 2.85 -7.90
C ARG A 48 -7.17 2.13 -6.58
N ALA A 49 -8.43 2.11 -6.14
CA ALA A 49 -8.85 1.38 -4.94
C ALA A 49 -8.65 -0.14 -5.08
N SER A 50 -8.73 -0.71 -6.29
CA SER A 50 -8.45 -2.12 -6.54
C SER A 50 -6.96 -2.44 -6.43
N VAL A 51 -6.09 -1.55 -6.92
CA VAL A 51 -4.64 -1.66 -6.75
C VAL A 51 -4.25 -1.56 -5.27
N ASP A 52 -4.80 -0.57 -4.56
CA ASP A 52 -4.56 -0.39 -3.11
C ASP A 52 -5.08 -1.57 -2.29
N PHE A 53 -6.25 -2.11 -2.65
CA PHE A 53 -6.77 -3.35 -2.05
C PHE A 53 -5.81 -4.52 -2.25
N THR A 54 -5.35 -4.73 -3.48
CA THR A 54 -4.42 -5.83 -3.79
C THR A 54 -3.10 -5.64 -3.03
N MET A 55 -2.60 -4.42 -2.95
CA MET A 55 -1.39 -4.09 -2.20
C MET A 55 -1.58 -4.36 -0.69
N ALA A 56 -2.73 -4.00 -0.11
CA ALA A 56 -3.06 -4.32 1.28
C ALA A 56 -3.06 -5.84 1.53
N VAL A 57 -3.68 -6.63 0.64
CA VAL A 57 -3.67 -8.11 0.73
C VAL A 57 -2.24 -8.65 0.70
N VAL A 58 -1.39 -8.14 -0.20
CA VAL A 58 0.00 -8.59 -0.32
C VAL A 58 0.82 -8.20 0.92
N TYR A 59 0.63 -7.00 1.47
CA TYR A 59 1.26 -6.59 2.73
C TYR A 59 0.81 -7.48 3.91
N THR A 60 -0.48 -7.81 4.00
CA THR A 60 -1.00 -8.73 5.02
C THR A 60 -0.41 -10.13 4.87
N ALA A 61 -0.22 -10.62 3.64
CA ALA A 61 0.36 -11.93 3.40
C ALA A 61 1.85 -11.97 3.79
N LEU A 62 2.61 -10.92 3.45
CA LEU A 62 4.05 -10.89 3.68
C LEU A 62 4.41 -10.52 5.12
N GLN A 63 3.73 -9.56 5.74
CA GLN A 63 4.10 -8.89 7.00
C GLN A 63 5.61 -8.65 7.12
N LEU A 64 6.04 -7.48 6.64
CA LEU A 64 7.45 -7.14 6.50
C LEU A 64 8.00 -6.53 7.80
N GLY A 65 9.17 -7.00 8.20
CA GLY A 65 9.99 -6.42 9.26
C GLY A 65 11.39 -6.09 8.77
N LEU A 66 12.13 -5.29 9.53
CA LEU A 66 13.54 -5.01 9.30
C LEU A 66 14.34 -5.43 10.51
N THR A 67 15.49 -6.05 10.26
CA THR A 67 16.52 -6.25 11.28
C THR A 67 17.87 -5.89 10.68
N VAL A 68 18.66 -5.16 11.46
CA VAL A 68 20.02 -4.77 11.10
C VAL A 68 20.97 -5.67 11.85
N ASN A 69 21.80 -6.41 11.12
CA ASN A 69 22.81 -7.29 11.72
C ASN A 69 24.18 -6.98 11.11
N ASN A 70 25.13 -6.53 11.93
CA ASN A 70 26.52 -6.25 11.55
C ASN A 70 26.68 -5.53 10.19
N SER A 71 25.99 -4.39 10.03
CA SER A 71 26.02 -3.52 8.83
C SER A 71 25.18 -3.97 7.61
N TYR A 72 24.52 -5.12 7.67
CA TYR A 72 23.59 -5.54 6.61
C TYR A 72 22.14 -5.34 7.06
N ILE A 73 21.35 -4.72 6.18
CA ILE A 73 19.91 -4.60 6.34
C ILE A 73 19.27 -5.87 5.79
N THR A 74 18.58 -6.60 6.65
CA THR A 74 17.81 -7.78 6.24
C THR A 74 16.34 -7.53 6.48
N VAL A 75 15.54 -7.74 5.43
CA VAL A 75 14.09 -7.69 5.52
C VAL A 75 13.61 -9.06 5.99
N LEU A 76 12.76 -9.09 7.01
CA LEU A 76 12.15 -10.29 7.54
C LEU A 76 10.71 -10.40 7.03
N ILE A 77 10.33 -11.58 6.57
CA ILE A 77 8.96 -11.94 6.20
C ILE A 77 8.47 -12.91 7.27
N TYR A 78 7.45 -12.50 8.02
CA TYR A 78 6.86 -13.29 9.12
C TYR A 78 5.35 -13.49 9.00
N GLY A 79 4.74 -13.02 7.91
CA GLY A 79 3.31 -13.19 7.67
C GLY A 79 2.94 -14.62 7.25
N PRO A 80 1.64 -14.87 6.95
CA PRO A 80 1.16 -16.16 6.46
C PRO A 80 1.94 -16.70 5.25
N ALA A 81 2.52 -15.82 4.44
CA ALA A 81 3.36 -16.19 3.32
C ALA A 81 4.62 -16.98 3.74
N ALA A 82 5.12 -16.84 4.96
CA ALA A 82 6.35 -17.49 5.43
C ALA A 82 6.26 -19.03 5.46
N GLU A 83 5.04 -19.58 5.58
CA GLU A 83 4.80 -21.04 5.54
C GLU A 83 4.94 -21.63 4.13
N PHE A 84 4.82 -20.80 3.09
CA PHE A 84 4.87 -21.22 1.70
C PHE A 84 6.31 -21.41 1.19
N PRO A 85 6.50 -22.11 0.05
CA PRO A 85 7.80 -22.23 -0.58
C PRO A 85 8.33 -20.87 -1.05
N THR A 86 9.66 -20.73 -1.11
CA THR A 86 10.34 -19.48 -1.49
C THR A 86 9.93 -18.95 -2.86
N THR A 87 9.49 -19.81 -3.78
CA THR A 87 8.93 -19.42 -5.09
C THR A 87 7.69 -18.54 -4.94
N VAL A 88 6.79 -18.87 -4.00
CA VAL A 88 5.57 -18.09 -3.75
C VAL A 88 5.94 -16.73 -3.15
N LEU A 89 6.90 -16.69 -2.22
CA LEU A 89 7.38 -15.42 -1.66
C LEU A 89 8.04 -14.53 -2.71
N LYS A 90 8.86 -15.11 -3.60
CA LYS A 90 9.45 -14.36 -4.72
C LYS A 90 8.36 -13.72 -5.57
N GLY A 91 7.32 -14.49 -5.90
CA GLY A 91 6.15 -13.99 -6.63
C GLY A 91 5.44 -12.85 -5.89
N LEU A 92 5.17 -13.01 -4.60
CA LEU A 92 4.52 -11.98 -3.77
C LEU A 92 5.38 -10.70 -3.62
N CYS A 93 6.70 -10.83 -3.43
CA CYS A 93 7.62 -9.70 -3.41
C CYS A 93 7.70 -8.98 -4.76
N THR A 94 7.75 -9.72 -5.87
CA THR A 94 7.72 -9.14 -7.22
C THR A 94 6.40 -8.40 -7.47
N LEU A 95 5.28 -9.00 -7.06
CA LEU A 95 3.96 -8.37 -7.14
C LEU A 95 3.89 -7.10 -6.29
N LEU A 96 4.43 -7.12 -5.07
CA LEU A 96 4.51 -5.94 -4.21
C LEU A 96 5.29 -4.81 -4.88
N LEU A 97 6.49 -5.09 -5.39
CA LEU A 97 7.32 -4.11 -6.10
C LEU A 97 6.60 -3.55 -7.33
N PHE A 98 5.94 -4.41 -8.10
CA PHE A 98 5.16 -4.00 -9.26
C PHE A 98 4.01 -3.05 -8.87
N LEU A 99 3.19 -3.43 -7.88
CA LEU A 99 2.05 -2.62 -7.41
C LEU A 99 2.52 -1.29 -6.84
N PHE A 100 3.63 -1.29 -6.10
CA PHE A 100 4.22 -0.08 -5.51
C PHE A 100 4.67 0.91 -6.60
N ASN A 101 5.34 0.43 -7.65
CA ASN A 101 5.74 1.27 -8.77
C ASN A 101 4.54 1.76 -9.59
N LEU A 102 3.56 0.89 -9.80
CA LEU A 102 2.33 1.24 -10.48
C LEU A 102 1.58 2.37 -9.75
N ASP A 103 1.56 2.32 -8.41
CA ASP A 103 0.99 3.37 -7.56
C ASP A 103 1.74 4.71 -7.73
N LEU A 104 3.07 4.72 -7.52
CA LEU A 104 3.89 5.93 -7.64
C LEU A 104 3.72 6.63 -8.99
N VAL A 105 3.70 5.86 -10.07
CA VAL A 105 3.53 6.38 -11.43
C VAL A 105 2.10 6.85 -11.66
N SER A 106 1.09 6.10 -11.20
CA SER A 106 -0.33 6.47 -11.32
C SER A 106 -0.63 7.79 -10.60
N LEU A 107 -0.06 8.01 -9.42
CA LEU A 107 -0.21 9.25 -8.66
C LEU A 107 0.42 10.43 -9.41
N SER A 108 1.64 10.27 -9.90
CA SER A 108 2.35 11.30 -10.68
C SER A 108 1.57 11.69 -11.95
N ILE A 109 1.04 10.70 -12.66
CA ILE A 109 0.27 10.92 -13.89
C ILE A 109 -1.05 11.65 -13.61
N SER A 110 -1.68 11.37 -12.47
CA SER A 110 -2.90 12.06 -12.05
C SER A 110 -2.66 13.56 -11.83
N ILE A 111 -1.49 13.91 -11.28
CA ILE A 111 -1.06 15.30 -11.10
C ILE A 111 -0.82 15.95 -12.46
N VAL A 112 -0.08 15.28 -13.36
CA VAL A 112 0.18 15.77 -14.73
C VAL A 112 -1.11 15.97 -15.51
N TYR A 113 -2.08 15.06 -15.38
CA TYR A 113 -3.39 15.20 -16.00
C TYR A 113 -4.12 16.46 -15.51
N ARG A 114 -4.22 16.66 -14.19
CA ARG A 114 -4.89 17.83 -13.60
C ARG A 114 -4.18 19.13 -13.98
N TYR A 115 -2.84 19.13 -13.92
CA TYR A 115 -2.01 20.26 -14.37
C TYR A 115 -2.30 20.62 -15.83
N SER A 116 -2.38 19.63 -16.72
CA SER A 116 -2.65 19.86 -18.13
C SER A 116 -4.02 20.50 -18.39
N ILE A 117 -5.03 20.20 -17.56
CA ILE A 117 -6.36 20.80 -17.64
C ILE A 117 -6.34 22.24 -17.13
N ILE A 118 -5.74 22.47 -15.95
CA ILE A 118 -5.70 23.78 -15.30
C ILE A 118 -4.91 24.79 -16.12
N CYS A 119 -3.74 24.39 -16.63
CA CYS A 119 -2.85 25.25 -17.40
C CYS A 119 -3.15 25.24 -18.92
N GLY A 120 -4.14 24.46 -19.38
CA GLY A 120 -4.54 24.44 -20.79
C GLY A 120 -3.51 23.87 -21.77
N HIS A 121 -2.56 23.03 -21.32
CA HIS A 121 -1.52 22.46 -22.19
C HIS A 121 -2.06 21.35 -23.09
N SER A 122 -2.53 21.72 -24.29
CA SER A 122 -3.12 20.81 -25.30
C SER A 122 -2.21 19.65 -25.72
N LYS A 123 -0.89 19.86 -25.76
CA LYS A 123 0.12 18.81 -26.06
C LYS A 123 0.10 17.67 -25.03
N ILE A 124 -0.03 17.99 -23.75
CA ILE A 124 -0.07 16.99 -22.67
C ILE A 124 -1.42 16.30 -22.65
N GLN A 125 -2.51 17.05 -22.87
CA GLN A 125 -3.86 16.51 -22.95
C GLN A 125 -4.03 15.46 -24.07
N LEU A 126 -3.25 15.55 -25.15
CA LEU A 126 -3.22 14.54 -26.22
C LEU A 126 -2.85 13.14 -25.69
N LEU A 127 -2.00 13.03 -24.67
CA LEU A 127 -1.62 11.74 -24.07
C LEU A 127 -2.82 11.06 -23.37
N PHE A 128 -3.75 11.84 -22.84
CA PHE A 128 -4.91 11.38 -22.09
C PHE A 128 -6.16 11.18 -22.96
N LYS A 129 -6.05 11.35 -24.28
CA LYS A 129 -7.14 11.03 -25.20
C LYS A 129 -7.40 9.52 -25.23
N PRO A 130 -8.66 9.07 -25.43
CA PRO A 130 -9.03 7.65 -25.39
C PRO A 130 -8.24 6.79 -26.38
N ARG A 131 -7.76 7.36 -27.48
CA ARG A 131 -6.90 6.68 -28.46
C ARG A 131 -5.49 6.39 -27.93
N ASN A 132 -4.93 7.29 -27.12
CA ASN A 132 -3.55 7.21 -26.64
C ASN A 132 -3.45 6.64 -25.21
N LEU A 133 -4.57 6.64 -24.47
CA LEU A 133 -4.65 6.12 -23.10
C LEU A 133 -4.21 4.65 -22.98
N PRO A 134 -4.60 3.71 -23.87
CA PRO A 134 -4.14 2.32 -23.78
C PRO A 134 -2.62 2.20 -23.95
N ILE A 135 -2.03 3.00 -24.85
CA ILE A 135 -0.58 3.04 -25.08
C ILE A 135 0.12 3.54 -23.83
N LEU A 136 -0.39 4.63 -23.23
CA LEU A 136 0.15 5.17 -21.98
C LEU A 136 0.10 4.11 -20.86
N VAL A 137 -1.03 3.45 -20.67
CA VAL A 137 -1.21 2.39 -19.66
C VAL A 137 -0.24 1.23 -19.92
N ALA A 138 -0.15 0.74 -21.15
CA ALA A 138 0.77 -0.34 -21.51
C ALA A 138 2.23 0.04 -21.22
N THR A 139 2.66 1.24 -21.59
CA THR A 139 4.02 1.72 -21.32
C THR A 139 4.31 1.75 -19.83
N ILE A 140 3.39 2.26 -19.01
CA ILE A 140 3.55 2.30 -17.55
C ILE A 140 3.64 0.90 -16.95
N THR A 141 2.75 0.00 -17.38
CA THR A 141 2.75 -1.38 -16.92
C THR A 141 4.06 -2.08 -17.27
N VAL A 142 4.58 -1.89 -18.48
CA VAL A 142 5.87 -2.45 -18.90
C VAL A 142 7.02 -1.89 -18.08
N VAL A 143 7.05 -0.57 -17.84
CA VAL A 143 8.08 0.08 -17.01
C VAL A 143 8.03 -0.47 -15.58
N ALA A 144 6.85 -0.55 -14.96
CA ALA A 144 6.69 -1.06 -13.60
C ALA A 144 7.08 -2.55 -13.50
N ALA A 145 6.71 -3.37 -14.48
CA ALA A 145 7.06 -4.80 -14.52
C ALA A 145 8.56 -5.03 -14.72
N SER A 146 9.17 -4.28 -15.65
CA SER A 146 10.61 -4.35 -15.92
C SER A 146 11.41 -3.96 -14.67
N PHE A 147 10.97 -2.91 -13.97
CA PHE A 147 11.57 -2.48 -12.73
C PHE A 147 11.44 -3.54 -11.62
N ALA A 148 10.24 -4.10 -11.43
CA ALA A 148 10.02 -5.15 -10.43
C ALA A 148 10.90 -6.38 -10.70
N SER A 149 11.02 -6.80 -11.96
CA SER A 149 11.90 -7.91 -12.37
C SER A 149 13.38 -7.61 -12.15
N MET A 150 13.81 -6.39 -12.45
CA MET A 150 15.19 -5.95 -12.20
C MET A 150 15.51 -5.99 -10.70
N MET A 151 14.64 -5.42 -9.86
CA MET A 151 14.82 -5.41 -8.41
C MET A 151 14.82 -6.81 -7.80
N GLN A 152 13.97 -7.70 -8.30
CA GLN A 152 13.90 -9.09 -7.84
C GLN A 152 15.23 -9.84 -7.99
N SER A 153 16.05 -9.48 -8.99
CA SER A 153 17.35 -10.11 -9.23
C SER A 153 18.39 -9.78 -8.15
N PHE A 154 18.15 -8.74 -7.36
CA PHE A 154 18.98 -8.36 -6.22
C PHE A 154 18.53 -9.00 -4.91
N PHE A 155 17.38 -9.67 -4.85
CA PHE A 155 16.87 -10.25 -3.61
C PHE A 155 17.33 -11.70 -3.41
N THR A 156 18.05 -11.94 -2.32
CA THR A 156 18.43 -13.28 -1.88
C THR A 156 17.51 -13.73 -0.74
N TYR A 157 16.89 -14.90 -0.90
CA TYR A 157 15.94 -15.45 0.06
C TYR A 157 16.61 -16.60 0.82
N SER A 158 16.67 -16.48 2.14
CA SER A 158 17.19 -17.54 3.01
C SER A 158 16.22 -17.78 4.16
N ARG A 159 15.99 -19.06 4.50
CA ARG A 159 15.27 -19.40 5.73
C ARG A 159 16.23 -19.27 6.89
N SER A 160 15.83 -18.49 7.90
CA SER A 160 16.66 -18.27 9.07
C SER A 160 16.35 -19.27 10.18
N ASN A 161 17.40 -19.80 10.81
CA ASN A 161 17.31 -20.58 12.06
C ASN A 161 17.28 -19.65 13.28
N LEU A 162 16.57 -18.52 13.19
CA LEU A 162 16.39 -17.61 14.33
C LEU A 162 15.37 -18.23 15.30
N THR A 163 15.83 -19.23 16.06
CA THR A 163 15.05 -19.91 17.11
C THR A 163 14.94 -19.08 18.40
N ASN A 164 15.57 -17.91 18.49
CA ASN A 164 15.66 -17.10 19.72
C ASN A 164 15.28 -15.61 19.52
N GLY A 165 14.35 -15.31 18.61
CA GLY A 165 13.85 -13.95 18.37
C GLY A 165 12.58 -13.60 19.18
N PRO A 166 12.28 -12.31 19.41
CA PRO A 166 11.04 -11.87 20.07
C PRO A 166 9.75 -12.22 19.29
N LEU A 167 9.87 -12.71 18.05
CA LEU A 167 8.79 -13.06 17.13
C LEU A 167 8.66 -14.58 16.88
N ASN A 168 9.31 -15.42 17.70
CA ASN A 168 9.28 -16.90 17.56
C ASN A 168 7.87 -17.52 17.49
N PHE A 169 6.84 -16.83 17.97
CA PHE A 169 5.46 -17.30 17.93
C PHE A 169 4.84 -17.27 16.52
N MET A 170 5.49 -16.64 15.53
CA MET A 170 5.00 -16.50 14.14
C MET A 170 5.65 -17.48 13.15
N GLY A 171 6.42 -18.47 13.65
CA GLY A 171 7.12 -19.44 12.82
C GLY A 171 8.54 -19.00 12.42
N THR A 172 9.16 -19.72 11.49
CA THR A 172 10.54 -19.44 11.04
C THR A 172 10.54 -18.31 10.02
N PRO A 173 11.08 -17.12 10.33
CA PRO A 173 11.02 -15.99 9.41
C PRO A 173 11.96 -16.21 8.22
N ILE A 174 11.51 -15.71 7.06
CA ILE A 174 12.31 -15.72 5.84
C ILE A 174 13.07 -14.39 5.74
N GLN A 175 14.38 -14.49 5.62
CA GLN A 175 15.26 -13.35 5.42
C GLN A 175 15.37 -13.06 3.93
N VAL A 176 15.14 -11.79 3.58
CA VAL A 176 15.44 -11.22 2.27
C VAL A 176 16.64 -10.29 2.45
N GLY A 177 17.78 -10.77 1.98
CA GLY A 177 19.02 -9.99 1.93
C GLY A 177 19.07 -9.14 0.67
N LEU A 178 19.55 -7.90 0.82
CA LEU A 178 19.96 -7.05 -0.29
C LEU A 178 21.51 -6.97 -0.28
N PRO A 179 22.20 -7.37 -1.36
CA PRO A 179 23.64 -7.15 -1.47
C PRO A 179 23.92 -5.65 -1.66
N ASP A 180 25.11 -5.18 -1.28
CA ASP A 180 25.51 -3.76 -1.38
C ASP A 180 25.33 -3.16 -2.78
N LYS A 181 25.41 -4.00 -3.83
CA LYS A 181 25.20 -3.61 -5.23
C LYS A 181 23.73 -3.37 -5.61
N GLY A 182 22.78 -3.85 -4.81
CA GLY A 182 21.34 -3.63 -4.97
C GLY A 182 20.83 -2.34 -4.34
N PHE A 183 21.69 -1.60 -3.64
CA PHE A 183 21.34 -0.32 -3.00
C PHE A 183 21.09 0.81 -4.01
N LEU A 184 21.90 0.90 -5.06
CA LEU A 184 21.82 1.99 -6.05
C LEU A 184 20.50 2.00 -6.85
N PRO A 185 20.01 0.86 -7.41
CA PRO A 185 18.75 0.81 -8.14
C PRO A 185 17.54 1.13 -7.24
N LEU A 186 17.60 0.76 -5.96
CA LEU A 186 16.62 1.15 -4.95
C LEU A 186 16.64 2.68 -4.76
N VAL A 187 17.82 3.27 -4.57
CA VAL A 187 18.02 4.72 -4.39
C VAL A 187 17.48 5.55 -5.57
N PHE A 188 17.72 5.13 -6.82
CA PHE A 188 17.28 5.85 -8.01
C PHE A 188 15.78 5.69 -8.33
N SER A 189 15.17 4.58 -7.92
CA SER A 189 13.72 4.32 -8.08
C SER A 189 12.84 5.23 -7.23
N THR A 190 13.38 5.68 -6.11
CA THR A 190 12.59 6.29 -5.05
C THR A 190 13.19 7.64 -4.66
N ILE A 191 13.15 8.60 -5.56
CA ILE A 191 13.35 10.02 -5.20
C ILE A 191 12.37 10.47 -4.07
N PRO A 192 11.16 9.92 -3.92
CA PRO A 192 10.35 10.09 -2.70
C PRO A 192 10.89 9.39 -1.43
N MET A 193 11.70 8.33 -1.57
CA MET A 193 12.51 7.76 -0.48
C MET A 193 13.77 8.59 -0.20
N LEU A 194 13.96 9.82 -0.73
CA LEU A 194 15.02 10.69 -0.20
C LEU A 194 14.87 10.91 1.32
N ALA A 195 13.64 10.83 1.87
CA ALA A 195 13.40 10.75 3.31
C ALA A 195 13.90 9.43 3.96
N PHE A 196 13.79 8.30 3.24
CA PHE A 196 14.33 6.98 3.62
C PHE A 196 15.87 6.99 3.67
N ILE A 197 16.51 7.66 2.71
CA ILE A 197 17.98 7.76 2.57
C ILE A 197 18.55 8.69 3.65
N SER A 198 17.91 9.83 3.92
CA SER A 198 18.33 10.75 5.00
C SER A 198 18.35 10.08 6.37
N LEU A 199 17.47 9.09 6.60
CA LEU A 199 17.40 8.30 7.84
C LEU A 199 18.35 7.09 7.85
N MET A 200 18.72 6.53 6.70
CA MET A 200 19.68 5.42 6.61
C MET A 200 21.16 5.84 6.59
N VAL A 201 21.44 7.11 6.27
CA VAL A 201 22.80 7.69 6.39
C VAL A 201 23.11 8.08 7.85
N ALA A 202 22.13 8.08 8.75
CA ALA A 202 22.33 8.36 10.17
C ALA A 202 22.90 7.14 10.93
N PRO A 203 24.14 7.19 11.44
CA PRO A 203 24.73 6.07 12.13
C PRO A 203 24.29 6.07 13.61
N LYS A 204 23.43 5.11 14.02
CA LYS A 204 23.52 4.33 15.28
C LYS A 204 22.22 3.67 15.80
N GLU A 205 21.02 3.96 15.28
CA GLU A 205 19.75 3.42 15.83
C GLU A 205 18.78 2.85 14.77
N THR A 206 19.30 2.22 13.72
CA THR A 206 18.55 1.83 12.52
C THR A 206 17.46 0.76 12.71
N ASP A 207 17.50 -0.04 13.78
CA ASP A 207 16.45 -1.05 14.05
C ASP A 207 15.09 -0.40 14.39
N PHE A 208 15.09 0.71 15.12
CA PHE A 208 13.85 1.40 15.52
C PHE A 208 13.29 2.24 14.36
N TYR A 209 14.14 3.03 13.70
CA TYR A 209 13.72 3.89 12.59
C TYR A 209 13.29 3.10 11.36
N GLY A 210 14.02 2.04 10.98
CA GLY A 210 13.64 1.20 9.84
C GLY A 210 12.27 0.54 10.04
N THR A 211 12.04 0.03 11.26
CA THR A 211 10.77 -0.60 11.64
C THR A 211 9.59 0.38 11.63
N ILE A 212 9.79 1.63 12.10
CA ILE A 212 8.77 2.68 12.04
C ILE A 212 8.43 3.05 10.59
N ILE A 213 9.44 3.16 9.72
CA ILE A 213 9.22 3.51 8.32
C ILE A 213 8.43 2.42 7.61
N LEU A 214 8.73 1.14 7.83
CA LEU A 214 7.90 0.05 7.32
C LEU A 214 6.48 0.12 7.86
N ALA A 215 6.32 0.40 9.15
CA ALA A 215 5.01 0.57 9.75
C ALA A 215 4.22 1.71 9.07
N ILE A 216 4.88 2.82 8.71
CA ILE A 216 4.27 3.94 7.96
C ILE A 216 3.98 3.54 6.51
N LEU A 217 4.86 2.79 5.84
CA LEU A 217 4.64 2.32 4.47
C LEU A 217 3.41 1.41 4.38
N ASN A 218 3.11 0.62 5.42
CA ASN A 218 1.90 -0.19 5.49
C ASN A 218 0.60 0.67 5.47
N TRP A 219 0.69 1.97 5.77
CA TRP A 219 -0.44 2.90 5.63
C TRP A 219 -0.67 3.39 4.20
N GLN A 220 0.28 3.24 3.29
CA GLN A 220 0.15 3.70 1.90
C GLN A 220 -1.17 3.25 1.22
N PRO A 221 -1.56 1.96 1.25
CA PRO A 221 -2.83 1.52 0.64
C PRO A 221 -4.09 2.01 1.39
N CYS A 222 -3.94 2.60 2.59
CA CYS A 222 -5.05 3.10 3.41
C CYS A 222 -5.34 4.58 3.15
N VAL A 223 -4.32 5.37 2.84
CA VAL A 223 -4.44 6.84 2.76
C VAL A 223 -5.35 7.27 1.62
N TYR A 224 -5.15 6.74 0.42
CA TYR A 224 -5.93 7.12 -0.76
C TYR A 224 -7.44 6.85 -0.64
N PRO A 225 -7.91 5.65 -0.22
CA PRO A 225 -9.33 5.42 -0.05
C PRO A 225 -9.93 6.28 1.07
N MET A 226 -9.22 6.52 2.18
CA MET A 226 -9.69 7.41 3.24
C MET A 226 -9.88 8.85 2.74
N ILE A 227 -8.89 9.40 2.03
CA ILE A 227 -9.01 10.72 1.41
C ILE A 227 -10.18 10.74 0.43
N SER A 228 -10.33 9.70 -0.40
CA SER A 228 -11.42 9.61 -1.37
C SER A 228 -12.79 9.65 -0.70
N LEU A 229 -12.99 8.92 0.40
CA LEU A 229 -14.26 8.90 1.13
C LEU A 229 -14.63 10.25 1.76
N ILE A 230 -13.63 11.04 2.17
CA ILE A 230 -13.83 12.35 2.81
C ILE A 230 -14.00 13.46 1.75
N SER A 231 -13.15 13.47 0.73
CA SER A 231 -13.06 14.56 -0.24
C SER A 231 -14.12 14.47 -1.35
N ILE A 232 -14.53 13.28 -1.77
CA ILE A 232 -15.49 13.11 -2.87
C ILE A 232 -16.92 13.29 -2.34
N ARG A 233 -17.58 14.38 -2.76
CA ARG A 233 -18.93 14.78 -2.31
C ARG A 233 -19.95 13.63 -2.30
N PRO A 234 -20.16 12.85 -3.38
CA PRO A 234 -21.13 11.76 -3.36
C PRO A 234 -20.77 10.64 -2.38
N PHE A 235 -19.48 10.35 -2.19
CA PHE A 235 -19.01 9.38 -1.19
C PHE A 235 -19.29 9.87 0.22
N ARG A 236 -18.93 11.13 0.52
CA ARG A 236 -19.21 11.76 1.81
C ARG A 236 -20.71 11.81 2.13
N HIS A 237 -21.56 12.05 1.13
CA HIS A 237 -23.01 12.03 1.33
C HIS A 237 -23.54 10.62 1.65
N HIS A 238 -23.01 9.58 1.01
CA HIS A 238 -23.35 8.19 1.35
C HIS A 238 -22.83 7.78 2.73
N MET A 239 -21.61 8.18 3.10
CA MET A 239 -21.04 7.97 4.44
C MET A 239 -21.94 8.61 5.51
N THR A 240 -22.25 9.90 5.39
CA THR A 240 -23.07 10.62 6.37
C THR A 240 -24.48 10.03 6.49
N LYS A 241 -25.07 9.52 5.40
CA LYS A 241 -26.37 8.81 5.44
C LYS A 241 -26.28 7.48 6.19
N LEU A 242 -25.22 6.70 6.01
CA LEU A 242 -25.00 5.44 6.74
C LEU A 242 -24.80 5.70 8.24
N PHE A 243 -23.95 6.67 8.59
CA PHE A 243 -23.75 7.05 9.99
C PHE A 243 -25.05 7.54 10.64
N ARG A 244 -25.83 8.40 9.97
CA ARG A 244 -27.14 8.86 10.49
C ARG A 244 -28.14 7.72 10.69
N ARG A 245 -28.19 6.73 9.79
CA ARG A 245 -29.07 5.56 9.92
C ARG A 245 -28.69 4.67 11.11
N HIS A 246 -27.40 4.47 11.34
CA HIS A 246 -26.94 3.71 12.52
C HIS A 246 -27.23 4.43 13.83
N THR A 247 -27.06 5.75 13.89
CA THR A 247 -27.44 6.53 15.09
C THR A 247 -28.94 6.42 15.36
N ALA A 248 -29.79 6.48 14.33
CA ALA A 248 -31.23 6.32 14.50
C ALA A 248 -31.63 4.91 15.00
N LEU A 249 -31.00 3.84 14.49
CA LEU A 249 -31.26 2.47 14.93
C LEU A 249 -30.84 2.23 16.38
N ILE A 250 -29.69 2.77 16.81
CA ILE A 250 -29.22 2.66 18.20
C ILE A 250 -30.15 3.40 19.17
N VAL A 251 -30.73 4.54 18.75
CA VAL A 251 -31.70 5.30 19.56
C VAL A 251 -33.03 4.56 19.68
N ILE A 252 -33.50 3.89 18.62
CA ILE A 252 -34.75 3.11 18.67
C ILE A 252 -34.59 1.86 19.56
N SER A 253 -33.44 1.18 19.50
CA SER A 253 -33.15 0.02 20.35
C SER A 253 -32.97 0.36 21.83
N LYS A 254 -32.69 1.62 22.18
CA LYS A 254 -32.51 2.08 23.57
C LYS A 254 -33.78 2.67 24.20
N ARG A 255 -34.91 2.75 23.50
CA ARG A 255 -36.18 3.11 24.16
C ARG A 255 -36.63 1.93 25.02
N PRO A 256 -36.72 2.07 26.35
CA PRO A 256 -37.45 1.08 27.14
C PRO A 256 -38.91 1.13 26.68
N SER A 257 -39.49 -0.04 26.42
CA SER A 257 -40.94 -0.21 26.32
C SER A 257 -41.57 0.40 27.56
N ALA A 258 -42.32 1.49 27.38
CA ALA A 258 -43.08 2.09 28.46
C ALA A 258 -44.03 1.03 29.04
N PRO A 259 -44.07 0.84 30.37
CA PRO A 259 -45.02 -0.06 30.98
C PRO A 259 -46.43 0.47 30.72
N GLN A 260 -47.29 -0.42 30.21
CA GLN A 260 -48.74 -0.22 30.11
C GLN A 260 -49.38 -0.30 31.49
#